data_AF-A0A7R9UTA9-F1
#
_entry.id   AF-A0A7R9UTA9-F1
#
_cell.length_a   1.000
_cell.length_b   1.000
_cell.length_c   1.000
_cell.angle_alpha   90.00
_cell.angle_beta   90.00
_cell.angle_gamma   90.00
#
_symmetry.space_group_name_H-M   'P 1'
#
loop_
_entity.id
_entity.type
_entity.pdbx_description
1 polymer ?
#
loop_
_entity_poly.entity_id
_entity_poly.type
_entity_poly.pdbx_seq_one_letter_code
_entity_poly.pdbx_strand_id
1 'polypeptide(L)'
;GELTAPPSGTCLLPTDEEIAAAAAAALDGGDVYQKPEANPLVEAERRAPIAAPCEELRDKISFELNNLTSENTQLRARTIRTLITTAEPAALPWLAHMLVVKRVAAEQNFHPTYHALVQQIGLAAFEREVGAVCVRNIYTLLKSTRIRTSVSERSLLKNLGAWIGMLTLARNRPLLQRDLDLKALVRDAYAKGFLIAVIPFVVKVLDACRHSTVFRLPNPWLSALLSLLVEVYGMPALKLNLKFEIEVLCKAIGVELLEIRPTRDLAGVAVDRTGNYDFTAKGGQQQAS
;
A
#
# COMPACT_ATOMS: atom_id res chain seq x y z
N GLY A 1 26.58 17.00 47.47
CA GLY A 1 25.74 16.05 46.73
C GLY A 1 25.50 16.62 45.36
N GLU A 2 26.42 16.36 44.44
CA GLU A 2 26.38 16.83 43.06
C GLU A 2 25.38 16.00 42.26
N LEU A 3 24.47 16.67 41.55
CA LEU A 3 23.56 16.07 40.59
C LEU A 3 24.28 15.95 39.23
N THR A 4 24.62 14.73 38.82
CA THR A 4 25.13 14.40 37.49
C THR A 4 24.01 14.38 36.46
N ALA A 5 24.14 15.17 35.38
CA ALA A 5 23.27 15.16 34.21
C ALA A 5 23.47 13.89 33.35
N PRO A 6 22.47 13.41 32.60
CA PRO A 6 22.61 12.24 31.72
C PRO A 6 23.38 12.61 30.42
N PRO A 7 24.06 11.65 29.76
CA PRO A 7 24.83 11.93 28.56
C PRO A 7 23.90 12.16 27.36
N SER A 8 24.15 13.27 26.66
CA SER A 8 23.54 13.62 25.37
C SER A 8 23.89 12.55 24.32
N GLY A 9 22.93 11.70 23.97
CA GLY A 9 23.05 10.80 22.83
C GLY A 9 22.99 11.60 21.54
N THR A 10 24.16 11.86 20.94
CA THR A 10 24.27 12.42 19.59
C THR A 10 23.67 11.44 18.58
N CYS A 11 22.55 11.83 17.99
CA CYS A 11 22.02 11.20 16.79
C CYS A 11 23.00 11.52 15.65
N LEU A 12 23.95 10.62 15.38
CA LEU A 12 24.88 10.75 14.27
C LEU A 12 24.08 10.60 12.96
N LEU A 13 23.99 11.70 12.21
CA LEU A 13 23.53 11.68 10.83
C LEU A 13 24.52 10.85 10.00
N PRO A 14 24.05 10.01 9.06
CA PRO A 14 24.93 9.22 8.23
C PRO A 14 25.81 10.11 7.36
N THR A 15 27.05 9.69 7.12
CA THR A 15 28.01 10.44 6.30
C THR A 15 27.62 10.39 4.83
N ASP A 16 28.08 11.36 4.04
CA ASP A 16 27.82 11.38 2.58
C ASP A 16 28.31 10.10 1.88
N GLU A 17 29.30 9.43 2.45
CA GLU A 17 29.85 8.15 1.99
C GLU A 17 28.89 6.97 2.26
N GLU A 18 28.20 6.98 3.41
CA GLU A 18 27.13 6.02 3.74
C GLU A 18 25.89 6.24 2.87
N ILE A 19 25.57 7.49 2.54
CA ILE A 19 24.50 7.86 1.60
C ILE A 19 24.83 7.38 0.19
N ALA A 20 26.07 7.57 -0.25
CA ALA A 20 26.54 7.11 -1.57
C ALA A 20 26.55 5.58 -1.66
N ALA A 21 26.97 4.86 -0.61
CA ALA A 21 26.93 3.40 -0.57
C ALA A 21 25.48 2.85 -0.59
N ALA A 22 24.54 3.51 0.10
CA ALA A 22 23.12 3.16 0.04
C ALA A 22 22.50 3.42 -1.35
N ALA A 23 22.91 4.51 -2.02
CA ALA A 23 22.51 4.80 -3.39
C ALA A 23 23.09 3.80 -4.39
N ALA A 24 24.35 3.38 -4.22
CA ALA A 24 24.98 2.34 -5.04
C ALA A 24 24.30 0.97 -4.87
N ALA A 25 23.95 0.59 -3.63
CA ALA A 25 23.17 -0.62 -3.37
C ALA A 25 21.74 -0.56 -3.92
N ALA A 26 21.17 0.64 -4.11
CA ALA A 26 19.89 0.84 -4.78
C ALA A 26 19.99 0.75 -6.32
N LEU A 27 21.20 0.87 -6.88
CA LEU A 27 21.48 0.87 -8.32
C LEU A 27 22.10 -0.44 -8.83
N ASP A 28 22.54 -1.36 -7.96
CA ASP A 28 23.05 -2.69 -8.33
C ASP A 28 21.93 -3.69 -8.75
N GLY A 29 20.81 -3.18 -9.24
CA GLY A 29 19.82 -3.95 -9.97
C GLY A 29 20.29 -4.16 -11.41
N GLY A 30 21.36 -4.95 -11.59
CA GLY A 30 21.84 -5.34 -12.91
C GLY A 30 20.71 -5.90 -13.77
N ASP A 31 20.69 -5.44 -15.03
CA ASP A 31 19.67 -5.72 -16.05
C ASP A 31 19.72 -7.21 -16.47
N VAL A 32 19.25 -8.08 -15.59
CA VAL A 32 18.96 -9.48 -15.88
C VAL A 32 17.53 -9.50 -16.40
N TYR A 33 17.34 -9.93 -17.65
CA TYR A 33 16.03 -10.33 -18.15
C TYR A 33 15.48 -11.46 -17.27
N GLN A 34 14.84 -11.10 -16.16
CA GLN A 34 14.06 -12.00 -15.33
C GLN A 34 12.76 -12.23 -16.08
N LYS A 35 12.46 -13.51 -16.36
CA LYS A 35 11.14 -13.94 -16.83
C LYS A 35 10.08 -13.23 -15.98
N PRO A 36 9.06 -12.59 -16.58
CA PRO A 36 8.09 -11.82 -15.82
C PRO A 36 7.49 -12.70 -14.72
N GLU A 37 7.71 -12.31 -13.47
CA GLU A 37 7.19 -13.03 -12.32
C GLU A 37 5.67 -13.15 -12.45
N ALA A 38 5.12 -14.32 -12.17
CA ALA A 38 3.69 -14.54 -12.26
C ALA A 38 2.95 -13.60 -11.30
N ASN A 39 1.96 -12.86 -11.83
CA ASN A 39 1.17 -11.93 -11.03
C ASN A 39 0.14 -12.73 -10.20
N PRO A 40 0.25 -12.74 -8.86
CA PRO A 40 -0.60 -13.56 -7.99
C PRO A 40 -2.09 -13.16 -8.07
N LEU A 41 -2.40 -11.94 -8.49
CA LEU A 41 -3.79 -11.51 -8.68
C LEU A 41 -4.43 -12.22 -9.88
N VAL A 42 -3.67 -12.40 -10.96
CA VAL A 42 -4.10 -13.12 -12.16
C VAL A 42 -4.19 -14.63 -11.87
N GLU A 43 -3.30 -15.16 -11.04
CA GLU A 43 -3.39 -16.55 -10.58
C GLU A 43 -4.64 -16.78 -9.70
N ALA A 44 -4.95 -15.84 -8.80
CA ALA A 44 -6.14 -15.90 -7.98
C ALA A 44 -7.42 -15.83 -8.83
N GLU A 45 -7.45 -14.96 -9.86
CA GLU A 45 -8.52 -14.90 -10.85
C GLU A 45 -8.69 -16.24 -11.59
N ARG A 46 -7.61 -16.90 -11.99
CA ARG A 46 -7.68 -18.23 -12.63
C ARG A 46 -8.27 -19.31 -11.71
N ARG A 47 -8.03 -19.21 -10.39
CA ARG A 47 -8.57 -20.16 -9.41
C ARG A 47 -10.04 -19.92 -9.10
N ALA A 48 -10.48 -18.66 -9.15
CA ALA A 48 -11.86 -18.25 -8.87
C ALA A 48 -12.33 -17.28 -9.96
N PRO A 49 -12.67 -17.80 -11.16
CA PRO A 49 -13.04 -16.96 -12.30
C PRO A 49 -14.35 -16.23 -12.02
N ILE A 50 -14.42 -14.99 -12.50
CA ILE A 50 -15.64 -14.17 -12.45
C ILE A 50 -16.37 -14.32 -13.78
N ALA A 51 -17.69 -14.45 -13.73
CA ALA A 51 -18.53 -14.53 -14.92
C ALA A 51 -18.26 -13.32 -15.83
N ALA A 52 -17.71 -13.60 -17.00
CA ALA A 52 -17.36 -12.57 -17.97
C ALA A 52 -18.56 -12.30 -18.88
N PRO A 53 -18.81 -11.03 -19.24
CA PRO A 53 -19.87 -10.69 -20.19
C PRO A 53 -19.55 -11.18 -21.60
N CYS A 54 -20.47 -10.99 -22.54
CA CYS A 54 -20.22 -11.34 -23.94
C CYS A 54 -18.98 -10.63 -24.51
N GLU A 55 -18.36 -11.22 -25.53
CA GLU A 55 -17.10 -10.73 -26.11
C GLU A 55 -17.23 -9.31 -26.64
N GLU A 56 -18.36 -8.99 -27.28
CA GLU A 56 -18.63 -7.66 -27.81
C GLU A 56 -18.67 -6.59 -26.72
N LEU A 57 -19.17 -6.92 -25.53
CA LEU A 57 -19.19 -6.01 -24.39
C LEU A 57 -17.79 -5.85 -23.79
N ARG A 58 -17.03 -6.93 -23.67
CA ARG A 58 -15.64 -6.89 -23.19
C ARG A 58 -14.76 -6.03 -24.08
N ASP A 59 -14.88 -6.17 -25.39
CA ASP A 59 -14.08 -5.42 -26.36
C ASP A 59 -14.41 -3.93 -26.33
N LYS A 60 -15.70 -3.59 -26.25
CA LYS A 60 -16.14 -2.18 -26.09
C LYS A 60 -15.60 -1.58 -24.80
N ILE A 61 -15.73 -2.26 -23.67
CA ILE A 61 -15.20 -1.76 -22.39
C ILE A 61 -13.68 -1.62 -22.46
N SER A 62 -12.98 -2.59 -23.04
CA SER A 62 -11.52 -2.56 -23.18
C SER A 62 -11.08 -1.39 -24.07
N PHE A 63 -11.77 -1.14 -25.18
CA PHE A 63 -11.55 0.03 -26.03
C PHE A 63 -11.75 1.33 -25.25
N GLU A 64 -12.81 1.41 -24.44
CA GLU A 64 -13.08 2.61 -23.64
C GLU A 64 -11.98 2.87 -22.61
N LEU A 65 -11.53 1.85 -21.89
CA LEU A 65 -10.48 1.95 -20.89
C LEU A 65 -9.10 2.24 -21.48
N ASN A 66 -8.76 1.65 -22.64
CA ASN A 66 -7.46 1.85 -23.30
C ASN A 66 -7.26 3.30 -23.77
N ASN A 67 -8.33 3.97 -24.17
CA ASN A 67 -8.27 5.33 -24.68
C ASN A 67 -8.68 6.38 -23.63
N LEU A 68 -8.76 5.97 -22.35
CA LEU A 68 -9.15 6.83 -21.24
C LEU A 68 -8.07 7.87 -20.96
N THR A 69 -8.47 9.15 -21.00
CA THR A 69 -7.66 10.30 -20.61
C THR A 69 -8.42 11.16 -19.60
N SER A 70 -7.71 12.05 -18.90
CA SER A 70 -8.32 13.01 -17.97
C SER A 70 -9.37 13.91 -18.64
N GLU A 71 -9.19 14.23 -19.93
CA GLU A 71 -10.09 15.10 -20.70
C GLU A 71 -11.37 14.40 -21.14
N ASN A 72 -11.30 13.10 -21.46
CA ASN A 72 -12.44 12.36 -22.01
C ASN A 72 -13.14 11.45 -20.99
N THR A 73 -12.72 11.48 -19.72
CA THR A 73 -13.23 10.59 -18.66
C THR A 73 -14.76 10.63 -18.58
N GLN A 74 -15.37 11.81 -18.66
CA GLN A 74 -16.82 11.98 -18.48
C GLN A 74 -17.63 11.31 -19.59
N LEU A 75 -17.16 11.44 -20.82
CA LEU A 75 -17.81 10.82 -21.97
C LEU A 75 -17.73 9.30 -21.86
N ARG A 76 -16.53 8.77 -21.60
CA ARG A 76 -16.28 7.32 -21.49
C ARG A 76 -17.02 6.69 -20.32
N ALA A 77 -17.09 7.39 -19.19
CA ALA A 77 -17.86 6.96 -18.03
C ALA A 77 -19.35 6.80 -18.36
N ARG A 78 -19.94 7.74 -19.13
CA ARG A 78 -21.34 7.63 -19.58
C ARG A 78 -21.53 6.43 -20.50
N THR A 79 -20.62 6.21 -21.45
CA THR A 79 -20.67 5.05 -22.35
C THR A 79 -20.63 3.74 -21.56
N ILE A 80 -19.64 3.59 -20.67
CA ILE A 80 -19.49 2.40 -19.82
C ILE A 80 -20.72 2.21 -18.94
N ARG A 81 -21.25 3.28 -18.33
CA ARG A 81 -22.47 3.22 -17.52
C ARG A 81 -23.65 2.68 -18.34
N THR A 82 -23.88 3.16 -19.55
CA THR A 82 -24.96 2.68 -20.42
C THR A 82 -24.79 1.20 -20.75
N LEU A 83 -23.56 0.77 -21.07
CA LEU A 83 -23.26 -0.63 -21.34
C LEU A 83 -23.59 -1.55 -20.15
N ILE A 84 -23.17 -1.18 -18.94
CA ILE A 84 -23.38 -2.02 -17.74
C ILE A 84 -24.75 -1.84 -17.07
N THR A 85 -25.58 -0.89 -17.50
CA THR A 85 -26.94 -0.71 -16.94
C THR A 85 -28.03 -1.18 -17.89
N THR A 86 -27.82 -1.03 -19.20
CA THR A 86 -28.83 -1.36 -20.21
C THR A 86 -28.53 -2.67 -20.92
N ALA A 87 -27.26 -2.95 -21.26
CA ALA A 87 -26.93 -4.13 -22.05
C ALA A 87 -26.78 -5.38 -21.17
N GLU A 88 -25.93 -5.33 -20.14
CA GLU A 88 -25.68 -6.50 -19.30
C GLU A 88 -25.38 -6.10 -17.83
N PRO A 89 -26.41 -5.93 -16.99
CA PRO A 89 -26.24 -5.57 -15.56
C PRO A 89 -25.38 -6.54 -14.75
N ALA A 90 -25.35 -7.82 -15.16
CA ALA A 90 -24.52 -8.85 -14.54
C ALA A 90 -23.01 -8.62 -14.75
N ALA A 91 -22.60 -7.73 -15.67
CA ALA A 91 -21.21 -7.43 -15.96
C ALA A 91 -20.52 -6.52 -14.91
N LEU A 92 -21.28 -5.92 -13.99
CA LEU A 92 -20.76 -4.95 -13.01
C LEU A 92 -19.61 -5.52 -12.15
N PRO A 93 -19.72 -6.71 -11.54
CA PRO A 93 -18.61 -7.30 -10.77
C PRO A 93 -17.39 -7.62 -11.63
N TRP A 94 -17.60 -8.04 -12.87
CA TRP A 94 -16.51 -8.27 -13.82
C TRP A 94 -15.77 -6.98 -14.16
N LEU A 95 -16.48 -5.89 -14.44
CA LEU A 95 -15.86 -4.59 -14.72
C LEU A 95 -15.05 -4.09 -13.51
N ALA A 96 -15.58 -4.23 -12.30
CA ALA A 96 -14.87 -3.83 -11.09
C ALA A 96 -13.59 -4.66 -10.91
N HIS A 97 -13.66 -5.98 -11.14
CA HIS A 97 -12.50 -6.86 -11.13
C HIS A 97 -11.45 -6.46 -12.16
N MET A 98 -11.86 -6.30 -13.42
CA MET A 98 -10.98 -5.92 -14.52
C MET A 98 -10.27 -4.59 -14.24
N LEU A 99 -11.02 -3.58 -13.79
CA LEU A 99 -10.46 -2.27 -13.45
C LEU A 99 -9.39 -2.40 -12.35
N VAL A 100 -9.68 -3.13 -11.27
CA VAL A 100 -8.75 -3.22 -10.15
C VAL A 100 -7.53 -4.07 -10.49
N VAL A 101 -7.74 -5.28 -11.03
CA VAL A 101 -6.67 -6.28 -11.21
C VAL A 101 -5.80 -5.98 -12.41
N LYS A 102 -6.38 -5.52 -13.54
CA LYS A 102 -5.63 -5.29 -14.78
C LYS A 102 -5.09 -3.87 -14.90
N ARG A 103 -5.73 -2.88 -14.27
CA ARG A 103 -5.34 -1.46 -14.38
C ARG A 103 -4.77 -0.92 -13.09
N VAL A 104 -5.62 -0.75 -12.08
CA VAL A 104 -5.24 -0.07 -10.82
C VAL A 104 -4.02 -0.71 -10.16
N ALA A 105 -3.95 -2.04 -10.12
CA ALA A 105 -2.83 -2.73 -9.48
C ALA A 105 -1.48 -2.46 -10.19
N ALA A 106 -1.46 -2.21 -11.50
CA ALA A 106 -0.25 -2.05 -12.29
C ALA A 106 0.07 -0.58 -12.64
N GLU A 107 -0.95 0.26 -12.81
CA GLU A 107 -0.86 1.57 -13.45
C GLU A 107 -1.10 2.71 -12.44
N GLN A 108 -0.19 2.90 -11.48
CA GLN A 108 -0.36 3.88 -10.39
C GLN A 108 -0.60 5.32 -10.89
N ASN A 109 0.11 5.73 -11.95
CA ASN A 109 0.01 7.08 -12.50
C ASN A 109 -1.39 7.43 -13.02
N PHE A 110 -2.19 6.42 -13.39
CA PHE A 110 -3.56 6.62 -13.89
C PHE A 110 -4.63 6.55 -12.80
N HIS A 111 -4.24 6.35 -11.53
CA HIS A 111 -5.18 6.33 -10.40
C HIS A 111 -6.12 7.54 -10.37
N PRO A 112 -5.67 8.81 -10.49
CA PRO A 112 -6.60 9.95 -10.52
C PRO A 112 -7.66 9.84 -11.62
N THR A 113 -7.27 9.37 -12.81
CA THR A 113 -8.16 9.18 -13.96
C THR A 113 -9.16 8.05 -13.73
N TYR A 114 -8.70 6.89 -13.22
CA TYR A 114 -9.62 5.79 -12.89
C TYR A 114 -10.56 6.15 -11.76
N HIS A 115 -10.10 6.92 -10.78
CA HIS A 115 -10.95 7.38 -9.69
C HIS A 115 -12.04 8.29 -10.25
N ALA A 116 -11.68 9.27 -11.09
CA ALA A 116 -12.64 10.12 -11.79
C ALA A 116 -13.64 9.29 -12.62
N LEU A 117 -13.18 8.24 -13.30
CA LEU A 117 -14.04 7.30 -14.04
C LEU A 117 -15.08 6.64 -13.12
N VAL A 118 -14.66 6.07 -12.00
CA VAL A 118 -15.57 5.43 -11.02
C VAL A 118 -16.61 6.44 -10.51
N GLN A 119 -16.18 7.67 -10.23
CA GLN A 119 -17.07 8.74 -9.78
C GLN A 119 -18.09 9.15 -10.84
N GLN A 120 -17.66 9.26 -12.10
CA GLN A 120 -18.52 9.71 -13.19
C GLN A 120 -19.45 8.60 -13.70
N ILE A 121 -19.09 7.32 -13.56
CA ILE A 121 -20.03 6.21 -13.73
C ILE A 121 -21.19 6.38 -12.75
N GLY A 122 -20.91 6.82 -11.52
CA GLY A 122 -21.92 7.32 -10.58
C GLY A 122 -22.90 6.25 -10.12
N LEU A 123 -22.49 4.97 -10.11
CA LEU A 123 -23.27 3.86 -9.57
C LEU A 123 -22.68 3.44 -8.23
N ALA A 124 -23.43 3.61 -7.14
CA ALA A 124 -22.96 3.27 -5.79
C ALA A 124 -22.63 1.77 -5.64
N ALA A 125 -23.36 0.89 -6.33
CA ALA A 125 -23.06 -0.53 -6.36
C ALA A 125 -21.70 -0.83 -7.01
N PHE A 126 -21.34 -0.09 -8.06
CA PHE A 126 -20.04 -0.22 -8.73
C PHE A 126 -18.90 0.30 -7.86
N GLU A 127 -19.05 1.48 -7.24
CA GLU A 127 -18.03 2.02 -6.32
C GLU A 127 -17.78 1.07 -5.15
N ARG A 128 -18.84 0.47 -4.58
CA ARG A 128 -18.74 -0.53 -3.51
C ARG A 128 -18.01 -1.79 -3.98
N GLU A 129 -18.35 -2.31 -5.16
CA GLU A 129 -17.71 -3.52 -5.69
C GLU A 129 -16.24 -3.28 -6.02
N VAL A 130 -15.88 -2.12 -6.59
CA VAL A 130 -14.47 -1.72 -6.82
C VAL A 130 -13.68 -1.71 -5.51
N GLY A 131 -14.26 -1.14 -4.44
CA GLY A 131 -13.65 -1.17 -3.10
C GLY A 131 -13.49 -2.61 -2.56
N ALA A 132 -14.53 -3.43 -2.66
CA ALA A 132 -14.51 -4.82 -2.20
C ALA A 132 -13.48 -5.68 -2.94
N VAL A 133 -13.38 -5.53 -4.26
CA VAL A 133 -12.37 -6.19 -5.09
C VAL A 133 -10.96 -5.74 -4.70
N CYS A 134 -10.75 -4.44 -4.44
CA CYS A 134 -9.45 -3.93 -4.00
C CYS A 134 -9.01 -4.57 -2.68
N VAL A 135 -9.88 -4.56 -1.66
CA VAL A 135 -9.62 -5.19 -0.36
C VAL A 135 -9.33 -6.69 -0.50
N ARG A 136 -10.11 -7.41 -1.33
CA ARG A 136 -9.89 -8.83 -1.60
C ARG A 136 -8.50 -9.11 -2.17
N ASN A 137 -8.06 -8.31 -3.15
CA ASN A 137 -6.75 -8.46 -3.78
C ASN A 137 -5.59 -8.03 -2.87
N ILE A 138 -5.81 -7.05 -1.99
CA ILE A 138 -4.86 -6.73 -0.89
C ILE A 138 -4.61 -7.98 -0.05
N TYR A 139 -5.65 -8.67 0.40
CA TYR A 139 -5.49 -9.91 1.16
C TYR A 139 -4.90 -11.07 0.35
N THR A 140 -5.17 -11.15 -0.95
CA THR A 140 -4.50 -12.12 -1.84
C THR A 140 -2.98 -11.91 -1.84
N LEU A 141 -2.51 -10.67 -1.96
CA LEU A 141 -1.07 -10.36 -1.92
C LEU A 141 -0.46 -10.64 -0.55
N LEU A 142 -1.15 -10.25 0.53
CA LEU A 142 -0.67 -10.48 1.90
C LEU A 142 -0.58 -11.96 2.28
N LYS A 143 -1.30 -12.84 1.58
CA LYS A 143 -1.21 -14.30 1.75
C LYS A 143 -0.13 -14.94 0.88
N SER A 144 0.46 -14.21 -0.06
CA SER A 144 1.53 -14.74 -0.91
C SER A 144 2.79 -15.01 -0.09
N THR A 145 3.40 -16.17 -0.30
CA THR A 145 4.69 -16.50 0.31
C THR A 145 5.84 -15.65 -0.26
N ARG A 146 5.65 -15.06 -1.45
CA ARG A 146 6.62 -14.21 -2.13
C ARG A 146 6.57 -12.76 -1.71
N ILE A 147 5.61 -12.34 -0.88
CA ILE A 147 5.43 -10.93 -0.51
C ILE A 147 6.67 -10.34 0.21
N ARG A 148 7.46 -11.20 0.87
CA ARG A 148 8.73 -10.85 1.52
C ARG A 148 9.87 -10.60 0.54
N THR A 149 9.86 -11.28 -0.61
CA THR A 149 10.99 -11.31 -1.56
C THR A 149 10.69 -10.53 -2.84
N SER A 150 9.52 -10.72 -3.45
CA SER A 150 9.13 -10.10 -4.71
C SER A 150 8.89 -8.60 -4.57
N VAL A 151 9.74 -7.81 -5.23
CA VAL A 151 9.56 -6.35 -5.38
C VAL A 151 8.26 -6.07 -6.15
N SER A 152 7.95 -6.89 -7.16
CA SER A 152 6.75 -6.75 -7.99
C SER A 152 5.48 -6.87 -7.17
N GLU A 153 5.33 -7.91 -6.34
CA GLU A 153 4.15 -8.06 -5.47
C GLU A 153 4.01 -6.93 -4.46
N ARG A 154 5.13 -6.43 -3.91
CA ARG A 154 5.12 -5.26 -3.01
C ARG A 154 4.66 -4.00 -3.74
N SER A 155 5.07 -3.80 -5.00
CA SER A 155 4.61 -2.68 -5.83
C SER A 155 3.11 -2.78 -6.10
N LEU A 156 2.58 -3.95 -6.45
CA LEU A 156 1.12 -4.16 -6.60
C LEU A 156 0.38 -3.82 -5.32
N LEU A 157 0.89 -4.26 -4.16
CA LEU A 157 0.29 -4.00 -2.86
C LEU A 157 0.28 -2.49 -2.55
N LYS A 158 1.42 -1.80 -2.75
CA LYS A 158 1.53 -0.34 -2.60
C LYS A 158 0.52 0.41 -3.48
N ASN A 159 0.36 -0.02 -4.73
CA ASN A 159 -0.60 0.57 -5.66
C ASN A 159 -2.04 0.39 -5.15
N LEU A 160 -2.42 -0.80 -4.71
CA LEU A 160 -3.74 -1.03 -4.12
C LEU A 160 -3.95 -0.23 -2.83
N GLY A 161 -2.89 -0.01 -2.03
CA GLY A 161 -2.92 0.85 -0.85
C GLY A 161 -3.24 2.31 -1.18
N ALA A 162 -2.54 2.89 -2.16
CA ALA A 162 -2.82 4.24 -2.63
C ALA A 162 -4.25 4.36 -3.16
N TRP A 163 -4.70 3.36 -3.92
CA TRP A 163 -6.03 3.33 -4.50
C TRP A 163 -7.15 3.28 -3.44
N ILE A 164 -7.05 2.37 -2.45
CA ILE A 164 -8.07 2.27 -1.41
C ILE A 164 -8.10 3.53 -0.53
N GLY A 165 -6.95 4.15 -0.25
CA GLY A 165 -6.87 5.43 0.45
C GLY A 165 -7.61 6.54 -0.30
N MET A 166 -7.44 6.62 -1.63
CA MET A 166 -8.13 7.60 -2.47
C MET A 166 -9.65 7.35 -2.56
N LEU A 167 -10.09 6.08 -2.62
CA LEU A 167 -11.52 5.73 -2.62
C LEU A 167 -12.22 5.97 -1.27
N THR A 168 -11.46 6.04 -0.17
CA THR A 168 -12.00 6.12 1.18
C THR A 168 -11.58 7.41 1.88
N LEU A 169 -10.37 7.45 2.44
CA LEU A 169 -9.89 8.50 3.33
C LEU A 169 -9.88 9.88 2.66
N ALA A 170 -9.38 9.99 1.42
CA ALA A 170 -9.38 11.25 0.67
C ALA A 170 -10.80 11.80 0.42
N ARG A 171 -11.83 10.95 0.54
CA ARG A 171 -13.24 11.30 0.38
C ARG A 171 -13.97 11.40 1.72
N ASN A 172 -13.25 11.48 2.83
CA ASN A 172 -13.80 11.50 4.18
C ASN A 172 -14.68 10.28 4.51
N ARG A 173 -14.41 9.13 3.87
CA ARG A 173 -15.08 7.85 4.16
C ARG A 173 -14.16 6.95 4.97
N PRO A 174 -14.65 6.34 6.07
CA PRO A 174 -13.81 5.48 6.90
C PRO A 174 -13.46 4.19 6.18
N LEU A 175 -12.22 3.76 6.35
CA LEU A 175 -11.80 2.38 6.09
C LEU A 175 -12.15 1.55 7.32
N LEU A 176 -13.19 0.72 7.21
CA LEU A 176 -13.70 -0.03 8.37
C LEU A 176 -12.74 -1.15 8.77
N GLN A 177 -12.51 -1.31 10.06
CA GLN A 177 -11.65 -2.35 10.62
C GLN A 177 -12.04 -3.77 10.17
N ARG A 178 -13.35 -4.04 10.05
CA ARG A 178 -13.87 -5.34 9.56
C ARG A 178 -13.48 -5.65 8.12
N ASP A 179 -13.23 -4.61 7.32
CA ASP A 179 -12.87 -4.74 5.91
C ASP A 179 -11.35 -4.73 5.76
N LEU A 180 -10.65 -3.85 6.47
CA LEU A 180 -9.19 -3.75 6.44
C LEU A 180 -8.63 -3.15 7.74
N ASP A 181 -8.24 -4.00 8.68
CA ASP A 181 -7.61 -3.59 9.94
C ASP A 181 -6.11 -3.30 9.77
N LEU A 182 -5.78 -2.05 9.47
CA LEU A 182 -4.39 -1.61 9.31
C LEU A 182 -3.55 -1.82 10.58
N LYS A 183 -4.15 -1.69 11.77
CA LYS A 183 -3.43 -1.84 13.04
C LYS A 183 -3.05 -3.29 13.25
N ALA A 184 -4.00 -4.21 13.09
CA ALA A 184 -3.73 -5.64 13.16
C ALA A 184 -2.74 -6.08 12.09
N LEU A 185 -2.83 -5.53 10.87
CA LEU A 185 -1.88 -5.83 9.80
C LEU A 185 -0.43 -5.48 10.16
N VAL A 186 -0.18 -4.32 10.78
CA VAL A 186 1.18 -3.95 11.21
C VAL A 186 1.68 -4.88 12.32
N ARG A 187 0.83 -5.24 13.29
CA ARG A 187 1.20 -6.17 14.37
C ARG A 187 1.52 -7.57 13.82
N ASP A 188 0.69 -8.07 12.91
CA ASP A 188 0.91 -9.34 12.21
C ASP A 188 2.19 -9.30 11.37
N ALA A 189 2.42 -8.20 10.66
CA ALA A 189 3.62 -7.97 9.86
C ALA A 189 4.90 -8.03 10.68
N TYR A 190 4.87 -7.41 11.86
CA TYR A 190 5.97 -7.48 12.81
C TYR A 190 6.21 -8.91 13.30
N ALA A 191 5.15 -9.61 13.72
CA ALA A 191 5.27 -10.97 14.25
C ALA A 191 5.81 -11.96 13.21
N LYS A 192 5.34 -11.89 11.95
CA LYS A 192 5.73 -12.84 10.89
C LYS A 192 6.84 -12.32 9.98
N GLY A 193 7.46 -11.17 10.24
CA GLY A 193 8.63 -10.69 9.48
C GLY A 193 8.34 -10.29 8.02
N PHE A 194 7.28 -9.49 7.81
CA PHE A 194 6.93 -8.95 6.49
C PHE A 194 6.53 -7.47 6.52
N LEU A 195 7.11 -6.69 7.45
CA LEU A 195 6.99 -5.23 7.49
C LEU A 195 7.48 -4.57 6.20
N ILE A 196 8.45 -5.18 5.51
CA ILE A 196 8.97 -4.72 4.21
C ILE A 196 7.88 -4.51 3.16
N ALA A 197 6.77 -5.24 3.27
CA ALA A 197 5.60 -5.09 2.41
C ALA A 197 4.50 -4.25 3.06
N VAL A 198 4.23 -4.46 4.35
CA VAL A 198 3.08 -3.84 5.03
C VAL A 198 3.30 -2.38 5.37
N ILE A 199 4.51 -1.95 5.75
CA ILE A 199 4.78 -0.55 6.09
C ILE A 199 4.59 0.36 4.86
N PRO A 200 5.21 0.09 3.68
CA PRO A 200 4.95 0.90 2.50
C PRO A 200 3.48 0.90 2.06
N PHE A 201 2.78 -0.21 2.24
CA PHE A 201 1.35 -0.32 1.97
C PHE A 201 0.53 0.59 2.88
N VAL A 202 0.69 0.49 4.21
CA VAL A 202 -0.03 1.30 5.18
C VAL A 202 0.28 2.78 4.98
N VAL A 203 1.55 3.12 4.74
CA VAL A 203 1.96 4.49 4.40
C VAL A 203 1.21 5.01 3.18
N LYS A 204 1.09 4.22 2.11
CA LYS A 204 0.34 4.62 0.91
C LYS A 204 -1.17 4.76 1.13
N VAL A 205 -1.76 3.98 2.03
CA VAL A 205 -3.15 4.19 2.44
C VAL A 205 -3.30 5.52 3.18
N LEU A 206 -2.43 5.78 4.15
CA LEU A 206 -2.49 6.97 5.02
C LEU A 206 -2.08 8.27 4.31
N ASP A 207 -1.29 8.21 3.24
CA ASP A 207 -0.94 9.38 2.43
C ASP A 207 -2.21 10.11 1.91
N ALA A 208 -3.29 9.38 1.66
CA ALA A 208 -4.58 9.95 1.25
C ALA A 208 -5.21 10.89 2.30
N CYS A 209 -4.81 10.79 3.57
CA CYS A 209 -5.28 11.66 4.66
C CYS A 209 -4.98 13.14 4.41
N ARG A 210 -3.94 13.48 3.65
CA ARG A 210 -3.62 14.88 3.27
C ARG A 210 -4.75 15.58 2.51
N HIS A 211 -5.62 14.80 1.87
CA HIS A 211 -6.77 15.30 1.11
C HIS A 211 -8.08 15.24 1.91
N SER A 212 -8.02 14.74 3.15
CA SER A 212 -9.19 14.57 4.01
C SER A 212 -9.34 15.73 4.99
N THR A 213 -10.59 16.14 5.23
CA THR A 213 -10.93 17.08 6.31
C THR A 213 -11.27 16.36 7.61
N VAL A 214 -11.58 15.05 7.54
CA VAL A 214 -11.97 14.19 8.67
C VAL A 214 -10.79 13.40 9.24
N PHE A 215 -9.96 12.81 8.37
CA PHE A 215 -8.80 12.00 8.73
C PHE A 215 -7.53 12.86 8.79
N ARG A 216 -7.55 13.88 9.65
CA ARG A 216 -6.39 14.72 9.97
C ARG A 216 -6.25 14.82 11.48
N LEU A 217 -5.07 15.08 12.02
CA LEU A 217 -4.91 15.25 13.46
C LEU A 217 -5.84 16.36 13.99
N PRO A 218 -6.43 16.21 15.20
CA PRO A 218 -6.19 15.15 16.20
C PRO A 218 -7.13 13.92 16.07
N ASN A 219 -7.46 13.46 14.86
CA ASN A 219 -8.26 12.24 14.64
C ASN A 219 -7.66 11.02 15.39
N PRO A 220 -8.40 10.36 16.30
CA PRO A 220 -7.87 9.28 17.12
C PRO A 220 -7.44 8.04 16.33
N TRP A 221 -8.15 7.71 15.24
CA TRP A 221 -7.83 6.56 14.41
C TRP A 221 -6.50 6.78 13.68
N LEU A 222 -6.30 7.96 13.09
CA LEU A 222 -5.03 8.33 12.46
C LEU A 222 -3.90 8.40 13.50
N SER A 223 -4.14 9.04 14.64
CA SER A 223 -3.17 9.17 15.73
C SER A 223 -2.70 7.80 16.25
N ALA A 224 -3.61 6.84 16.42
CA ALA A 224 -3.26 5.48 16.84
C ALA A 224 -2.37 4.76 15.82
N LEU A 225 -2.65 4.90 14.52
CA LEU A 225 -1.83 4.30 13.47
C LEU A 225 -0.46 4.96 13.36
N LEU A 226 -0.39 6.29 13.43
CA LEU A 226 0.89 7.00 13.44
C LEU A 226 1.74 6.62 14.65
N SER A 227 1.14 6.52 15.83
CA SER A 227 1.84 6.09 17.06
C SER A 227 2.42 4.68 16.92
N LEU A 228 1.70 3.77 16.26
CA LEU A 228 2.19 2.43 15.95
C LEU A 228 3.32 2.45 14.91
N LEU A 229 3.23 3.28 13.88
CA LEU A 229 4.32 3.46 12.92
C LEU A 229 5.57 4.03 13.58
N VAL A 230 5.43 4.97 14.53
CA VAL A 230 6.58 5.49 15.30
C VAL A 230 7.19 4.45 16.22
N GLU A 231 6.38 3.56 16.81
CA GLU A 231 6.91 2.40 17.54
C GLU A 231 7.75 1.49 16.62
N VAL A 232 7.30 1.23 15.40
CA VAL A 232 8.09 0.50 14.38
C VAL A 232 9.36 1.27 14.03
N TYR A 233 9.27 2.57 13.75
CA TYR A 233 10.42 3.43 13.40
C TYR A 233 11.55 3.37 14.43
N GLY A 234 11.19 3.34 15.73
CA GLY A 234 12.13 3.26 16.85
C GLY A 234 12.85 1.92 16.99
N MET A 235 12.50 0.90 16.21
CA MET A 235 13.10 -0.42 16.35
C MET A 235 14.58 -0.45 15.94
N PRO A 236 15.43 -1.12 16.75
CA PRO A 236 16.84 -1.27 16.42
C PRO A 236 17.00 -2.13 15.16
N ALA A 237 17.96 -1.75 14.30
CA ALA A 237 18.27 -2.43 13.05
C ALA A 237 17.11 -2.50 12.03
N LEU A 238 16.02 -1.74 12.21
CA LEU A 238 15.00 -1.62 11.15
C LEU A 238 15.64 -1.02 9.90
N LYS A 239 15.39 -1.62 8.73
CA LYS A 239 15.97 -1.12 7.48
C LYS A 239 15.57 0.34 7.22
N LEU A 240 16.53 1.10 6.71
CA LEU A 240 16.39 2.54 6.47
C LEU A 240 15.24 2.87 5.50
N ASN A 241 15.02 2.04 4.48
CA ASN A 241 13.92 2.25 3.55
C ASN A 241 12.54 2.27 4.24
N LEU A 242 12.34 1.46 5.29
CA LEU A 242 11.11 1.47 6.07
C LEU A 242 10.99 2.71 6.95
N LYS A 243 12.10 3.17 7.52
CA LYS A 243 12.16 4.43 8.28
C LYS A 243 11.81 5.62 7.39
N PHE A 244 12.39 5.68 6.20
CA PHE A 244 12.14 6.74 5.23
C PHE A 244 10.68 6.79 4.78
N GLU A 245 10.01 5.65 4.56
CA GLU A 245 8.58 5.62 4.22
C GLU A 245 7.72 6.29 5.32
N ILE A 246 8.06 6.07 6.60
CA ILE A 246 7.34 6.67 7.74
C ILE A 246 7.63 8.17 7.85
N GLU A 247 8.88 8.60 7.66
CA GLU A 247 9.25 10.02 7.66
C GLU A 247 8.57 10.79 6.53
N VAL A 248 8.55 10.22 5.32
CA VAL A 248 7.89 10.81 4.16
C VAL A 248 6.39 10.93 4.41
N LEU A 249 5.75 9.93 5.02
CA LEU A 249 4.34 10.03 5.43
C LEU A 249 4.12 11.20 6.37
N CYS A 250 4.90 11.30 7.45
CA CYS A 250 4.75 12.34 8.48
C CYS A 250 4.88 13.74 7.85
N LYS A 251 5.88 13.93 6.98
CA LYS A 251 6.04 15.17 6.20
C LYS A 251 4.84 15.45 5.30
N ALA A 252 4.33 14.44 4.59
CA ALA A 252 3.20 14.59 3.67
C ALA A 252 1.89 15.01 4.36
N ILE A 253 1.67 14.56 5.61
CA ILE A 253 0.49 14.93 6.40
C ILE A 253 0.73 16.10 7.36
N GLY A 254 1.92 16.71 7.35
CA GLY A 254 2.27 17.91 8.10
C GLY A 254 2.45 17.69 9.61
N VAL A 255 3.08 16.58 10.00
CA VAL A 255 3.32 16.22 11.42
C VAL A 255 4.81 15.93 11.62
N GLU A 256 5.36 16.44 12.72
CA GLU A 256 6.73 16.14 13.13
C GLU A 256 6.80 14.77 13.81
N LEU A 257 7.70 13.91 13.33
CA LEU A 257 7.84 12.52 13.83
C LEU A 257 8.10 12.48 15.33
N LEU A 258 8.88 13.43 15.86
CA LEU A 258 9.28 13.52 17.26
C LEU A 258 8.12 13.92 18.19
N GLU A 259 7.07 14.53 17.67
CA GLU A 259 5.89 14.92 18.46
C GLU A 259 4.93 13.75 18.70
N ILE A 260 5.06 12.69 17.90
CA ILE A 260 4.19 11.52 17.97
C ILE A 260 4.74 10.56 19.04
N ARG A 261 3.92 10.27 20.05
CA ARG A 261 4.29 9.30 21.08
C ARG A 261 4.16 7.88 20.54
N PRO A 262 5.21 7.03 20.62
CA PRO A 262 5.10 5.65 20.20
C PRO A 262 4.14 4.87 21.10
N THR A 263 3.46 3.88 20.52
CA THR A 263 2.71 2.87 21.29
C THR A 263 3.66 1.89 22.00
N ARG A 264 3.08 0.94 22.73
CA ARG A 264 3.76 -0.25 23.26
C ARG A 264 3.07 -1.53 22.78
N ASP A 265 2.48 -1.48 21.59
CA ASP A 265 1.64 -2.53 21.04
C ASP A 265 2.46 -3.68 20.47
N LEU A 266 3.76 -3.47 20.20
CA LEU A 266 4.68 -4.48 19.68
C LEU A 266 5.60 -5.03 20.77
N ALA A 267 5.59 -4.41 21.97
CA ALA A 267 6.32 -4.88 23.12
C ALA A 267 5.94 -6.33 23.48
N GLY A 268 6.94 -7.22 23.57
CA GLY A 268 6.74 -8.63 23.93
C GLY A 268 6.17 -9.51 22.82
N VAL A 269 5.91 -8.98 21.62
CA VAL A 269 5.50 -9.80 20.47
C VAL A 269 6.73 -10.54 19.94
N ALA A 270 6.63 -11.88 19.86
CA ALA A 270 7.68 -12.71 19.28
C ALA A 270 7.79 -12.43 17.78
N VAL A 271 9.02 -12.24 17.30
CA VAL A 271 9.33 -11.97 15.89
C VAL A 271 9.95 -13.20 15.26
N ASP A 272 9.36 -13.67 14.17
CA ASP A 272 10.03 -14.60 13.28
C ASP A 272 11.20 -13.90 12.59
N ARG A 273 12.43 -14.25 13.00
CA ARG A 273 13.67 -13.73 12.42
C ARG A 273 14.19 -14.59 11.25
N THR A 274 13.52 -15.69 10.93
CA THR A 274 13.95 -16.63 9.89
C THR A 274 13.64 -16.03 8.52
N GLY A 275 14.68 -15.73 7.73
CA GLY A 275 14.48 -15.09 6.42
C GLY A 275 13.75 -13.76 6.51
N ASN A 276 13.99 -12.99 7.57
CA ASN A 276 13.33 -11.71 7.82
C ASN A 276 14.01 -10.60 7.02
N TYR A 277 13.24 -9.92 6.16
CA TYR A 277 13.71 -8.85 5.28
C TYR A 277 13.47 -7.45 5.85
N ASP A 278 12.97 -7.33 7.07
CA ASP A 278 12.57 -6.06 7.69
C ASP A 278 13.74 -5.38 8.42
N PHE A 279 14.67 -6.19 8.93
CA PHE A 279 15.83 -5.75 9.70
C PHE A 279 17.13 -5.94 8.92
N THR A 280 18.12 -5.10 9.19
CA THR A 280 19.49 -5.35 8.74
C THR A 280 20.05 -6.56 9.50
N ALA A 281 20.82 -7.40 8.82
CA ALA A 281 21.59 -8.43 9.51
C ALA A 281 22.49 -7.70 10.52
N LYS A 282 22.45 -8.10 11.80
CA LYS A 282 23.47 -7.63 12.74
C LYS A 282 24.82 -7.99 12.10
N GLY A 283 25.65 -6.97 11.81
CA GLY A 283 27.02 -7.21 11.38
C GLY A 283 27.64 -8.21 12.34
N GLY A 284 28.24 -9.27 11.79
CA GLY A 284 28.86 -10.32 12.59
C GLY A 284 29.85 -9.71 13.57
N GLN A 285 29.48 -9.65 14.84
CA GLN A 285 30.42 -9.48 15.94
C GLN A 285 30.60 -10.84 16.59
N GLN A 286 31.76 -11.42 16.28
CA GLN A 286 32.64 -12.14 17.20
C GLN A 286 31.95 -13.03 18.26
N GLN A 287 31.91 -14.32 17.97
CA GLN A 287 32.31 -15.34 18.94
C GLN A 287 33.68 -15.82 18.44
N ALA A 288 34.77 -15.27 18.95
CA ALA A 288 35.48 -15.81 20.13
C ALA A 288 35.90 -17.27 19.92
N SER A 289 37.08 -17.44 19.35
CA SER A 289 38.11 -18.41 19.79
C SER A 289 39.46 -17.78 19.52
#